data_AF-A0AAU3USI5-F1
#
_entry.id   AF-A0AAU3USI5-F1
#
_cell.length_a   1.000
_cell.length_b   1.000
_cell.length_c   1.000
_cell.angle_alpha   90.00
_cell.angle_beta   90.00
_cell.angle_gamma   90.00
#
_symmetry.space_group_name_H-M   'P 1'
#
loop_
_entity.id
_entity.type
_entity.pdbx_description
1 polymer ?
#
loop_
_entity_poly.entity_id
_entity_poly.type
_entity_poly.pdbx_seq_one_letter_code
_entity_poly.pdbx_strand_id
1 'polypeptide(L)'
;MTDPDRHAVEHELFELVRKTGFEGRAWDLLADNLVRHGLAVLGPWIRSGWIFAVAAHKGIPLHPSPQELDLVATRLAEDFLQETVTTALERFRRRAIEGDGWSADGGTSLATYFIGGCALAFIEQFRRSRRSGDLYQFHAVFPLSIAPDGTELSARWPAADDVAGTVVDRLAFRSRLAALADRDRGLVWGKAMGLRGEEIRCLFDFPSVKAVEQRWARLKRDNGWMDGLDGKEQQR
;
A
#
# COMPACT_ATOMS: atom_id res chain seq x y z
N MET A 1 -16.39 -9.20 -17.59
CA MET A 1 -15.11 -8.97 -18.30
C MET A 1 -14.06 -9.77 -17.56
N THR A 2 -13.44 -10.74 -18.23
CA THR A 2 -12.56 -11.75 -17.63
C THR A 2 -11.14 -11.17 -17.46
N ASP A 3 -10.43 -11.58 -16.40
CA ASP A 3 -9.06 -11.15 -16.03
C ASP A 3 -8.00 -11.14 -17.18
N PRO A 4 -8.01 -12.07 -18.17
CA PRO A 4 -7.04 -12.08 -19.27
C PRO A 4 -7.15 -10.88 -20.22
N ASP A 5 -8.36 -10.41 -20.50
CA ASP A 5 -8.60 -9.30 -21.44
C ASP A 5 -8.01 -7.99 -20.89
N ARG A 6 -7.98 -7.84 -19.57
CA ARG A 6 -7.46 -6.64 -18.90
C ARG A 6 -5.93 -6.58 -18.91
N HIS A 7 -5.25 -7.72 -18.78
CA HIS A 7 -3.78 -7.79 -18.89
C HIS A 7 -3.29 -7.50 -20.32
N ALA A 8 -4.03 -7.96 -21.34
CA ALA A 8 -3.75 -7.62 -22.73
C ALA A 8 -3.90 -6.11 -22.96
N VAL A 9 -4.96 -5.49 -22.42
CA VAL A 9 -5.19 -4.04 -22.52
C VAL A 9 -4.11 -3.24 -21.77
N GLU A 10 -3.68 -3.68 -20.58
CA GLU A 10 -2.58 -3.05 -19.84
C GLU A 10 -1.25 -3.11 -20.62
N HIS A 11 -0.97 -4.24 -21.27
CA HIS A 11 0.20 -4.42 -22.13
C HIS A 11 0.12 -3.50 -23.35
N GLU A 12 -1.00 -3.50 -24.08
CA GLU A 12 -1.18 -2.68 -25.28
C GLU A 12 -1.06 -1.19 -24.96
N LEU A 13 -1.61 -0.75 -23.82
CA LEU A 13 -1.46 0.63 -23.35
C LEU A 13 0.00 0.95 -23.02
N PHE A 14 0.73 0.06 -22.33
CA PHE A 14 2.15 0.26 -22.04
C PHE A 14 2.99 0.34 -23.32
N GLU A 15 2.75 -0.53 -24.30
CA GLU A 15 3.45 -0.51 -25.60
C GLU A 15 3.14 0.75 -26.41
N LEU A 16 1.90 1.25 -26.36
CA LEU A 16 1.55 2.52 -26.97
C LEU A 16 2.31 3.67 -26.32
N VAL A 17 2.35 3.71 -24.99
CA VAL A 17 3.10 4.72 -24.22
C VAL A 17 4.59 4.66 -24.48
N ARG A 18 5.15 3.44 -24.62
CA ARG A 18 6.55 3.22 -24.96
C ARG A 18 6.90 3.80 -26.33
N LYS A 19 6.01 3.63 -27.33
CA LYS A 19 6.17 4.22 -28.67
C LYS A 19 6.11 5.74 -28.66
N THR A 20 5.37 6.34 -27.72
CA THR A 20 5.29 7.81 -27.57
C THR A 20 6.31 8.39 -26.60
N GLY A 21 7.28 7.59 -26.13
CA GLY A 21 8.35 8.07 -25.25
C GLY A 21 7.89 8.44 -23.84
N PHE A 22 6.81 7.83 -23.34
CA PHE A 22 6.22 8.14 -22.03
C PHE A 22 5.78 9.61 -21.89
N GLU A 23 5.18 10.14 -22.96
CA GLU A 23 4.59 11.47 -23.04
C GLU A 23 3.17 11.44 -23.61
N GLY A 24 2.43 12.53 -23.37
CA GLY A 24 1.10 12.76 -23.90
C GLY A 24 -0.02 11.96 -23.22
N ARG A 25 -1.21 12.01 -23.82
CA ARG A 25 -2.44 11.49 -23.21
C ARG A 25 -2.41 10.01 -22.84
N ALA A 26 -1.71 9.19 -23.61
CA ALA A 26 -1.57 7.76 -23.30
C ALA A 26 -0.78 7.55 -22.01
N TRP A 27 0.29 8.34 -21.80
CA TRP A 27 1.05 8.34 -20.55
C TRP A 27 0.19 8.82 -19.39
N ASP A 28 -0.57 9.91 -19.55
CA ASP A 28 -1.41 10.45 -18.49
C ASP A 28 -2.45 9.42 -18.00
N LEU A 29 -3.08 8.69 -18.93
CA LEU A 29 -4.03 7.62 -18.60
C LEU A 29 -3.36 6.46 -17.87
N LEU A 30 -2.17 6.05 -18.31
CA LEU A 30 -1.42 4.97 -17.66
C LEU A 30 -0.99 5.39 -16.24
N ALA A 31 -0.45 6.60 -16.11
CA ALA A 31 -0.01 7.17 -14.85
C ALA A 31 -1.18 7.31 -13.86
N ASP A 32 -2.33 7.84 -14.28
CA ASP A 32 -3.53 7.95 -13.44
C ASP A 32 -3.99 6.57 -12.93
N ASN A 33 -4.00 5.55 -13.79
CA ASN A 33 -4.34 4.18 -13.40
C ASN A 33 -3.36 3.62 -12.35
N LEU A 34 -2.05 3.79 -12.56
CA LEU A 34 -1.02 3.33 -11.63
C LEU A 34 -1.11 4.07 -10.29
N VAL A 35 -1.28 5.39 -10.32
CA VAL A 35 -1.41 6.22 -9.12
C VAL A 35 -2.65 5.84 -8.33
N ARG A 36 -3.83 5.75 -8.96
CA ARG A 36 -5.06 5.32 -8.27
C ARG A 36 -4.92 3.96 -7.62
N HIS A 37 -4.32 3.01 -8.34
CA HIS A 37 -4.08 1.68 -7.79
C HIS A 37 -3.07 1.71 -6.63
N GLY A 38 -1.96 2.44 -6.78
CA GLY A 38 -0.96 2.66 -5.74
C GLY A 38 -1.56 3.25 -4.47
N LEU A 39 -2.35 4.32 -4.59
CA LEU A 39 -3.04 4.97 -3.46
C LEU A 39 -3.99 4.02 -2.75
N ALA A 40 -4.79 3.26 -3.50
CA ALA A 40 -5.76 2.31 -2.95
C ALA A 40 -5.09 1.17 -2.16
N VAL A 41 -3.93 0.69 -2.62
CA VAL A 41 -3.19 -0.40 -1.96
C VAL A 41 -2.34 0.11 -0.80
N LEU A 42 -1.56 1.18 -1.00
CA LEU A 42 -0.60 1.66 0.00
C LEU A 42 -1.26 2.38 1.17
N GLY A 43 -2.33 3.14 0.96
CA GLY A 43 -2.95 3.92 2.03
C GLY A 43 -3.34 3.06 3.24
N PRO A 44 -4.06 1.95 3.04
CA PRO A 44 -4.34 0.99 4.10
C PRO A 44 -3.10 0.31 4.68
N TRP A 45 -2.08 0.01 3.88
CA TRP A 45 -0.83 -0.58 4.37
C TRP A 45 -0.05 0.35 5.28
N ILE A 46 -0.02 1.65 4.97
CA ILE A 46 0.63 2.68 5.80
C ILE A 46 -0.17 2.89 7.09
N ARG A 47 -1.50 3.10 6.98
CA ARG A 47 -2.37 3.32 8.16
C ARG A 47 -2.47 2.14 9.12
N SER A 48 -2.21 0.93 8.65
CA SER A 48 -2.15 -0.28 9.49
C SER A 48 -0.75 -0.62 10.00
N GLY A 49 0.29 -0.01 9.40
CA GLY A 49 1.70 -0.39 9.59
C GLY A 49 2.08 -1.69 8.86
N TRP A 50 1.20 -2.25 8.02
CA TRP A 50 1.50 -3.46 7.25
C TRP A 50 2.66 -3.28 6.26
N ILE A 51 2.86 -2.07 5.75
CA ILE A 51 3.97 -1.74 4.85
C ILE A 51 5.35 -2.14 5.41
N PHE A 52 5.52 -2.12 6.73
CA PHE A 52 6.76 -2.56 7.39
C PHE A 52 6.94 -4.09 7.36
N ALA A 53 5.84 -4.86 7.44
CA ALA A 53 5.90 -6.30 7.25
C ALA A 53 6.19 -6.68 5.79
N VAL A 54 5.64 -5.92 4.82
CA VAL A 54 5.99 -6.07 3.40
C VAL A 54 7.49 -5.82 3.16
N ALA A 55 8.07 -4.81 3.81
CA ALA A 55 9.51 -4.55 3.73
C ALA A 55 10.33 -5.70 4.33
N ALA A 56 9.96 -6.19 5.51
CA ALA A 56 10.62 -7.32 6.17
C ALA A 56 10.59 -8.60 5.32
N HIS A 57 9.44 -8.89 4.69
CA HIS A 57 9.28 -10.01 3.77
C HIS A 57 10.22 -9.95 2.56
N LYS A 58 10.47 -8.75 2.05
CA LYS A 58 11.43 -8.53 0.96
C LYS A 58 12.89 -8.59 1.42
N GLY A 59 13.14 -9.00 2.66
CA GLY A 59 14.49 -9.06 3.24
C GLY A 59 15.07 -7.68 3.54
N ILE A 60 14.26 -6.63 3.59
CA ILE A 60 14.71 -5.27 3.85
C ILE A 60 14.40 -4.93 5.31
N PRO A 61 15.40 -4.96 6.21
CA PRO A 61 15.16 -4.73 7.62
C PRO A 61 14.73 -3.27 7.86
N LEU A 62 13.48 -3.10 8.28
CA LEU A 62 12.93 -1.89 8.87
C LEU A 62 12.38 -2.27 10.25
N HIS A 63 13.02 -1.76 11.30
CA HIS A 63 12.58 -1.94 12.68
C HIS A 63 12.05 -0.59 13.19
N PRO A 64 10.76 -0.27 12.99
CA PRO A 64 10.15 0.92 13.56
C PRO A 64 9.88 0.73 15.05
N SER A 65 10.13 1.79 15.84
CA SER A 65 9.68 1.84 17.22
C SER A 65 8.13 1.92 17.27
N PRO A 66 7.49 1.57 18.39
CA PRO A 66 6.04 1.74 18.53
C PRO A 66 5.58 3.18 18.25
N GLN A 67 6.38 4.17 18.64
CA GLN A 67 6.09 5.58 18.40
C GLN A 67 6.17 5.94 16.91
N GLU A 68 7.19 5.44 16.18
CA GLU A 68 7.32 5.69 14.74
C GLU A 68 6.19 5.01 13.95
N LEU A 69 5.77 3.80 14.37
CA LEU A 69 4.61 3.13 13.80
C LEU A 69 3.35 3.97 13.94
N ASP A 70 3.08 4.46 15.15
CA ASP A 70 1.89 5.28 15.44
C ASP A 70 1.91 6.59 14.64
N LEU A 71 3.05 7.28 14.64
CA LEU A 71 3.21 8.53 13.94
C LEU A 71 2.98 8.39 12.42
N VAL A 72 3.60 7.39 11.79
CA VAL A 72 3.42 7.11 10.35
C VAL A 72 1.98 6.71 10.05
N ALA A 73 1.34 5.92 10.91
CA ALA A 73 -0.02 5.44 10.70
C ALA A 73 -1.10 6.52 10.89
N THR A 74 -0.83 7.55 11.68
CA THR A 74 -1.83 8.55 12.08
C THR A 74 -1.53 9.95 11.53
N ARG A 75 -0.35 10.50 11.83
CA ARG A 75 -0.02 11.90 11.53
C ARG A 75 0.57 12.08 10.15
N LEU A 76 1.39 11.14 9.70
CA LEU A 76 2.16 11.25 8.47
C LEU A 76 1.65 10.35 7.34
N ALA A 77 0.51 9.69 7.53
CA ALA A 77 0.05 8.65 6.63
C ALA A 77 -0.18 9.17 5.20
N GLU A 78 -0.80 10.34 5.06
CA GLU A 78 -1.10 10.93 3.76
C GLU A 78 0.17 11.47 3.09
N ASP A 79 1.03 12.15 3.83
CA ASP A 79 2.32 12.65 3.31
C ASP A 79 3.22 11.50 2.84
N PHE A 80 3.28 10.41 3.62
CA PHE A 80 3.99 9.20 3.24
C PHE A 80 3.39 8.56 1.99
N LEU A 81 2.06 8.49 1.91
CA LEU A 81 1.38 7.90 0.78
C LEU A 81 1.66 8.69 -0.52
N GLN A 82 1.46 10.01 -0.49
CA GLN A 82 1.59 10.87 -1.67
C GLN A 82 3.04 10.93 -2.17
N GLU A 83 4.00 11.15 -1.26
CA GLU A 83 5.42 11.21 -1.64
C GLU A 83 5.91 9.85 -2.16
N THR A 84 5.50 8.74 -1.53
CA THR A 84 5.87 7.39 -1.98
C THR A 84 5.36 7.11 -3.40
N VAL A 85 4.08 7.37 -3.67
CA VAL A 85 3.48 7.08 -4.99
C VAL A 85 4.08 7.97 -6.07
N THR A 86 4.29 9.26 -5.77
CA THR A 86 4.94 10.21 -6.69
C THR A 86 6.36 9.77 -7.03
N THR A 87 7.17 9.46 -6.02
CA THR A 87 8.56 8.99 -6.20
C THR A 87 8.61 7.70 -7.01
N ALA A 88 7.70 6.76 -6.76
CA ALA A 88 7.63 5.51 -7.50
C ALA A 88 7.26 5.73 -8.97
N LEU A 89 6.33 6.63 -9.27
CA LEU A 89 5.92 6.97 -10.63
C LEU A 89 7.05 7.63 -11.42
N GLU A 90 7.79 8.56 -10.81
CA GLU A 90 8.94 9.19 -11.45
C GLU A 90 10.03 8.16 -11.78
N ARG A 91 10.34 7.26 -10.85
CA ARG A 91 11.31 6.18 -11.06
C ARG A 91 10.85 5.20 -12.12
N PHE A 92 9.56 4.85 -12.10
CA PHE A 92 8.95 4.00 -13.10
C PHE A 92 9.14 4.61 -14.50
N ARG A 93 8.77 5.89 -14.67
CA ARG A 93 8.90 6.59 -15.95
C ARG A 93 10.37 6.62 -16.41
N ARG A 94 11.29 7.01 -15.53
CA ARG A 94 12.72 7.07 -15.84
C ARG A 94 13.26 5.72 -16.30
N ARG A 95 13.04 4.65 -15.54
CA ARG A 95 13.51 3.30 -15.91
C ARG A 95 12.89 2.81 -17.22
N ALA A 96 11.63 3.14 -17.45
CA ALA A 96 10.94 2.75 -18.67
C ALA A 96 11.49 3.47 -19.91
N ILE A 97 11.90 4.73 -19.78
CA ILE A 97 12.63 5.48 -20.82
C ILE A 97 14.04 4.90 -21.05
N GLU A 98 14.74 4.53 -19.97
CA GLU A 98 16.10 3.94 -20.02
C GLU A 98 16.11 2.50 -20.55
N GLY A 99 14.95 1.85 -20.67
CA GLY A 99 14.82 0.46 -21.11
C GLY A 99 15.11 -0.59 -20.03
N ASP A 100 15.37 -0.18 -18.78
CA ASP A 100 15.61 -1.03 -17.60
C ASP A 100 14.34 -1.16 -16.71
N GLY A 101 13.18 -1.06 -17.35
CA GLY A 101 11.86 -1.00 -16.73
C GLY A 101 11.09 -2.32 -16.72
N TRP A 102 9.78 -2.22 -16.48
CA TRP A 102 8.88 -3.36 -16.56
C TRP A 102 8.90 -4.00 -17.96
N SER A 103 8.90 -5.33 -18.01
CA SER A 103 8.70 -6.11 -19.23
C SER A 103 7.60 -7.15 -19.02
N ALA A 104 6.79 -7.38 -20.06
CA ALA A 104 5.73 -8.38 -20.02
C ALA A 104 6.26 -9.81 -19.80
N ASP A 105 7.44 -10.10 -20.35
CA ASP A 105 8.10 -11.41 -20.21
C ASP A 105 8.64 -11.66 -18.79
N GLY A 106 8.75 -10.61 -17.96
CA GLY A 106 9.19 -10.70 -16.57
C GLY A 106 8.19 -11.37 -15.62
N GLY A 107 7.01 -11.78 -16.11
CA GLY A 107 6.05 -12.60 -15.35
C GLY A 107 5.38 -11.88 -14.17
N THR A 108 5.35 -10.54 -14.18
CA THR A 108 4.63 -9.73 -13.20
C THR A 108 3.71 -8.75 -13.91
N SER A 109 2.51 -8.49 -13.38
CA SER A 109 1.66 -7.44 -13.96
C SER A 109 2.30 -6.07 -13.76
N LEU A 110 1.98 -5.12 -14.63
CA LEU A 110 2.47 -3.76 -14.52
C LEU A 110 2.12 -3.12 -13.17
N ALA A 111 0.90 -3.37 -12.69
CA ALA A 111 0.44 -2.95 -11.37
C ALA A 111 1.30 -3.56 -10.24
N THR A 112 1.60 -4.86 -10.30
CA THR A 112 2.49 -5.51 -9.32
C THR A 112 3.87 -4.86 -9.29
N TYR A 113 4.45 -4.64 -10.46
CA TYR A 113 5.77 -4.01 -10.58
C TYR A 113 5.76 -2.60 -9.96
N PHE A 114 4.71 -1.84 -10.25
CA PHE A 114 4.52 -0.51 -9.67
C PHE A 114 4.38 -0.54 -8.14
N ILE A 115 3.54 -1.42 -7.59
CA ILE A 115 3.39 -1.59 -6.13
C ILE A 115 4.72 -2.00 -5.47
N GLY A 116 5.51 -2.85 -6.13
CA GLY A 116 6.87 -3.18 -5.69
C GLY A 116 7.78 -1.94 -5.63
N GLY A 117 7.72 -1.10 -6.66
CA GLY A 117 8.42 0.20 -6.69
C GLY A 117 7.97 1.15 -5.59
N CYS A 118 6.67 1.21 -5.33
CA CYS A 118 6.09 1.98 -4.23
C CYS A 118 6.60 1.50 -2.85
N ALA A 119 6.67 0.20 -2.60
CA ALA A 119 7.22 -0.32 -1.35
C ALA A 119 8.70 0.09 -1.15
N LEU A 120 9.51 0.08 -2.22
CA LEU A 120 10.90 0.54 -2.16
C LEU A 120 11.00 2.05 -1.90
N ALA A 121 10.18 2.86 -2.57
CA ALA A 121 10.13 4.30 -2.35
C ALA A 121 9.73 4.65 -0.91
N PHE A 122 8.75 3.96 -0.33
CA PHE A 122 8.37 4.12 1.08
C PHE A 122 9.53 3.85 2.02
N ILE A 123 10.27 2.75 1.80
CA ILE A 123 11.41 2.36 2.65
C ILE A 123 12.47 3.46 2.66
N GLU A 124 12.77 4.02 1.50
CA GLU A 124 13.74 5.09 1.36
C GLU A 124 13.26 6.39 2.02
N GLN A 125 11.99 6.76 1.80
CA GLN A 125 11.37 7.91 2.45
C GLN A 125 11.43 7.78 3.98
N PHE A 126 11.03 6.63 4.53
CA PHE A 126 11.08 6.38 5.97
C PHE A 126 12.50 6.48 6.54
N ARG A 127 13.49 5.87 5.87
CA ARG A 127 14.91 5.96 6.26
C ARG A 127 15.43 7.39 6.18
N ARG A 128 14.99 8.18 5.20
CA ARG A 128 15.36 9.59 5.08
C ARG A 128 14.75 10.40 6.23
N SER A 129 13.43 10.34 6.44
CA SER A 129 12.74 11.07 7.50
C SER A 129 13.23 10.71 8.89
N ARG A 130 13.61 9.44 9.13
CA ARG A 130 14.24 9.02 10.39
C ARG A 130 15.62 9.66 10.58
N ARG A 131 16.45 9.73 9.52
CA ARG A 131 17.80 10.32 9.59
C ARG A 131 17.78 11.84 9.73
N SER A 132 16.87 12.51 9.03
CA SER A 132 16.72 13.97 9.09
C SER A 132 16.08 14.46 10.40
N GLY A 133 15.41 13.55 11.12
CA GLY A 133 14.67 13.89 12.33
C GLY A 133 13.25 14.39 12.08
N ASP A 134 12.79 14.44 10.82
CA ASP A 134 11.46 14.92 10.42
C ASP A 134 10.33 14.18 11.14
N LEU A 135 10.52 12.87 11.38
CA LEU A 135 9.58 12.06 12.18
C LEU A 135 9.41 12.65 13.59
N TYR A 136 10.48 13.15 14.18
CA TYR A 136 10.48 13.63 15.56
C TYR A 136 10.18 15.13 15.66
N GLN A 137 10.45 15.92 14.60
CA GLN A 137 10.12 17.34 14.54
C GLN A 137 8.60 17.58 14.53
N PHE A 138 7.82 16.75 13.84
CA PHE A 138 6.36 16.85 13.83
C PHE A 138 5.73 16.71 15.24
N HIS A 139 6.41 16.01 16.15
CA HIS A 139 5.98 15.86 17.54
C HIS A 139 6.30 17.12 18.40
N ALA A 140 7.27 17.94 18.01
CA ALA A 140 7.71 19.12 18.77
C ALA A 140 6.89 20.39 18.49
N VAL A 141 6.07 20.43 17.43
CA VAL A 141 5.32 21.63 16.98
C VAL A 141 3.94 21.78 17.63
N PHE A 142 3.69 21.15 18.79
CA PHE A 142 2.61 21.60 19.68
C PHE A 142 3.18 22.53 20.76
N PRO A 143 3.24 23.86 20.55
CA PRO A 143 3.24 24.74 21.70
C PRO A 143 1.88 24.55 22.37
N LEU A 144 1.88 24.06 23.60
CA LEU A 144 0.76 24.25 24.52
C LEU A 144 0.55 25.77 24.64
N SER A 145 -0.31 26.35 23.81
CA SER A 145 -0.76 27.72 24.00
C SER A 145 -1.80 27.70 25.10
N ILE A 146 -1.34 27.87 26.34
CA ILE A 146 -2.20 28.08 27.50
C ILE A 146 -2.79 29.48 27.36
N ALA A 147 -4.11 29.59 27.21
CA ALA A 147 -4.79 30.87 27.28
C ALA A 147 -4.56 31.49 28.67
N PRO A 148 -4.44 32.82 28.80
CA PRO A 148 -4.13 33.48 30.08
C PRO A 148 -5.18 33.28 31.19
N ASP A 149 -6.32 32.64 30.89
CA ASP A 149 -7.38 32.32 31.85
C ASP A 149 -7.36 30.87 32.38
N GLY A 150 -6.34 30.07 32.01
CA GLY A 150 -6.22 28.68 32.45
C GLY A 150 -7.16 27.70 31.74
N THR A 151 -7.89 28.14 30.71
CA THR A 151 -8.69 27.25 29.87
C THR A 151 -7.78 26.51 28.91
N GLU A 152 -7.65 25.19 29.09
CA GLU A 152 -6.98 24.31 28.12
C GLU A 152 -7.78 24.31 26.81
N LEU A 153 -7.36 25.16 25.87
CA LEU A 153 -7.87 25.11 24.51
C LEU A 153 -7.13 23.98 23.79
N SER A 154 -7.52 22.73 24.06
CA SER A 154 -7.21 21.66 23.11
C SER A 154 -7.85 22.08 21.79
N ALA A 155 -7.03 22.36 20.77
CA ALA A 155 -7.53 22.51 19.41
C ALA A 155 -8.11 21.15 19.02
N ARG A 156 -9.38 20.96 19.37
CA ARG A 156 -10.17 19.80 19.03
C ARG A 156 -10.43 19.87 17.54
N TRP A 157 -9.45 19.44 16.75
CA TRP A 157 -9.76 18.82 15.48
C TRP A 157 -10.82 17.74 15.75
N PRO A 158 -11.82 17.57 14.87
CA PRO A 158 -12.87 16.60 15.10
C PRO A 158 -12.21 15.30 15.47
N ALA A 159 -12.53 14.80 16.66
CA ALA A 159 -12.04 13.52 17.11
C ALA A 159 -12.26 12.53 15.97
N ALA A 160 -11.30 11.63 15.78
CA ALA A 160 -11.39 10.49 14.90
C ALA A 160 -12.49 9.48 15.34
N ASP A 161 -13.55 9.98 15.98
CA ASP A 161 -14.66 9.24 16.57
C ASP A 161 -15.80 9.01 15.55
N ASP A 162 -15.79 9.65 14.38
CA ASP A 162 -16.81 9.44 13.33
C ASP A 162 -16.33 8.54 12.16
N VAL A 163 -15.28 7.75 12.39
CA VAL A 163 -14.87 6.62 11.51
C VAL A 163 -14.77 5.32 12.30
N ALA A 164 -15.50 5.23 13.42
CA ALA A 164 -15.61 4.00 14.21
C ALA A 164 -16.59 2.97 13.61
N GLY A 165 -17.28 3.32 12.51
CA GLY A 165 -18.29 2.45 11.88
C GLY A 165 -17.82 1.62 10.68
N THR A 166 -16.70 1.97 10.02
CA THR A 166 -16.44 1.46 8.65
C THR A 166 -15.12 0.69 8.48
N VAL A 167 -14.37 0.48 9.56
CA VAL A 167 -13.18 -0.38 9.54
C VAL A 167 -13.33 -1.35 10.71
N VAL A 168 -13.45 -2.64 10.39
CA VAL A 168 -13.30 -3.75 11.34
C VAL A 168 -12.27 -3.35 12.38
N ASP A 169 -12.71 -3.15 13.63
CA ASP A 169 -11.94 -2.66 14.77
C ASP A 169 -10.43 -2.84 14.57
N ARG A 170 -9.74 -1.76 14.21
CA ARG A 170 -8.37 -1.75 13.64
C ARG A 170 -7.38 -2.50 14.53
N LEU A 171 -7.56 -2.42 15.86
CA LEU A 171 -6.73 -3.12 16.84
C LEU A 171 -7.06 -4.62 16.86
N ALA A 172 -8.33 -4.97 16.78
CA ALA A 172 -8.79 -6.36 16.74
C ALA A 172 -8.44 -7.03 15.39
N PHE A 173 -8.51 -6.32 14.27
CA PHE A 173 -8.08 -6.78 12.95
C PHE A 173 -6.56 -7.00 12.92
N ARG A 174 -5.78 -6.04 13.45
CA ARG A 174 -4.32 -6.17 13.58
C ARG A 174 -3.92 -7.33 14.49
N SER A 175 -4.64 -7.53 15.60
CA SER A 175 -4.39 -8.64 16.54
C SER A 175 -4.71 -10.00 15.92
N ARG A 176 -5.82 -10.12 15.18
CA ARG A 176 -6.18 -11.35 14.44
C ARG A 176 -5.20 -11.65 13.32
N LEU A 177 -4.73 -10.63 12.60
CA LEU A 177 -3.68 -10.79 11.61
C LEU A 177 -2.38 -11.23 12.26
N ALA A 178 -1.94 -10.62 13.37
CA ALA A 178 -0.70 -10.97 14.05
C ALA A 178 -0.62 -12.44 14.48
N ALA A 179 -1.76 -13.11 14.66
CA ALA A 179 -1.82 -14.55 14.96
C ALA A 179 -1.52 -15.46 13.74
N LEU A 180 -1.53 -14.91 12.52
CA LEU A 180 -1.23 -15.64 11.29
C LEU A 180 0.27 -15.57 10.95
N ALA A 181 0.77 -16.61 10.28
CA ALA A 181 2.09 -16.58 9.68
C ALA A 181 2.23 -15.41 8.70
N ASP A 182 3.41 -14.83 8.60
CA ASP A 182 3.68 -13.59 7.83
C ASP A 182 3.17 -13.69 6.38
N ARG A 183 3.39 -14.85 5.74
CA ARG A 183 2.90 -15.13 4.39
C ARG A 183 1.38 -15.15 4.28
N ASP A 184 0.69 -15.66 5.30
CA ASP A 184 -0.78 -15.67 5.35
C ASP A 184 -1.34 -14.28 5.63
N ARG A 185 -0.64 -13.49 6.46
CA ARG A 185 -0.98 -12.08 6.66
C ARG A 185 -0.90 -11.30 5.34
N GLY A 186 0.16 -11.52 4.55
CA GLY A 186 0.31 -10.93 3.22
C GLY A 186 -0.81 -11.32 2.26
N LEU A 187 -1.21 -12.60 2.27
CA LEU A 187 -2.35 -13.09 1.49
C LEU A 187 -3.68 -12.44 1.91
N VAL A 188 -3.99 -12.40 3.21
CA VAL A 188 -5.24 -11.82 3.75
C VAL A 188 -5.29 -10.33 3.44
N TRP A 189 -4.20 -9.59 3.65
CA TRP A 189 -4.11 -8.17 3.27
C TRP A 189 -4.23 -7.97 1.77
N GLY A 190 -3.62 -8.87 0.99
CA GLY A 190 -3.77 -8.94 -0.46
C GLY A 190 -5.24 -8.91 -0.85
N LYS A 191 -6.00 -9.89 -0.34
CA LYS A 191 -7.42 -10.05 -0.64
C LYS A 191 -8.26 -8.89 -0.10
N ALA A 192 -8.01 -8.44 1.13
CA ALA A 192 -8.69 -7.29 1.76
C ALA A 192 -8.60 -6.00 0.93
N MET A 193 -7.50 -5.81 0.19
CA MET A 193 -7.23 -4.62 -0.61
C MET A 193 -7.52 -4.83 -2.10
N GLY A 194 -8.16 -5.94 -2.46
CA GLY A 194 -8.50 -6.27 -3.84
C GLY A 194 -7.30 -6.61 -4.73
N LEU A 195 -6.13 -6.93 -4.16
CA LEU A 195 -5.00 -7.43 -4.93
C LEU A 195 -5.40 -8.75 -5.61
N ARG A 196 -5.07 -8.86 -6.88
CA ARG A 196 -5.34 -10.02 -7.72
C ARG A 196 -4.48 -11.21 -7.26
N GLY A 197 -4.93 -12.42 -7.57
CA GLY A 197 -4.20 -13.64 -7.21
C GLY A 197 -2.77 -13.66 -7.76
N GLU A 198 -2.55 -13.06 -8.94
CA GLU A 198 -1.23 -12.90 -9.55
C GLU A 198 -0.36 -11.87 -8.83
N GLU A 199 -0.94 -10.74 -8.40
CA GLU A 199 -0.24 -9.71 -7.66
C GLU A 199 0.19 -10.23 -6.28
N ILE A 200 -0.71 -10.94 -5.60
CA ILE A 200 -0.43 -11.62 -4.33
C ILE A 200 0.66 -12.68 -4.52
N ARG A 201 0.62 -13.42 -5.63
CA ARG A 201 1.63 -14.41 -5.95
C ARG A 201 3.02 -13.80 -6.05
N CYS A 202 3.14 -12.74 -6.85
CA CYS A 202 4.42 -12.05 -7.06
C CYS A 202 4.91 -11.28 -5.84
N LEU A 203 4.01 -10.66 -5.06
CA LEU A 203 4.41 -9.84 -3.91
C LEU A 203 4.79 -10.66 -2.68
N PHE A 204 4.18 -11.84 -2.50
CA PHE A 204 4.34 -12.68 -1.32
C PHE A 204 4.89 -14.08 -1.65
N ASP A 205 5.56 -14.20 -2.79
CA ASP A 205 6.31 -15.38 -3.24
C ASP A 205 5.52 -16.68 -3.18
N PHE A 206 4.25 -16.67 -3.63
CA PHE A 206 3.50 -17.91 -3.83
C PHE A 206 3.98 -18.64 -5.09
N PRO A 207 4.01 -19.99 -5.09
CA PRO A 207 4.49 -20.75 -6.25
C PRO A 207 3.54 -20.68 -7.46
N SER A 208 2.26 -20.37 -7.24
CA SER A 208 1.27 -20.21 -8.31
C SER A 208 0.03 -19.45 -7.81
N VAL A 209 -0.76 -18.91 -8.74
CA VAL A 209 -2.10 -18.34 -8.42
C VAL A 209 -3.00 -19.39 -7.78
N LYS A 210 -2.92 -20.65 -8.24
CA LYS A 210 -3.68 -21.75 -7.63
C LYS A 210 -3.30 -21.97 -6.17
N ALA A 211 -2.03 -21.81 -5.81
CA ALA A 211 -1.59 -21.89 -4.42
C ALA A 211 -2.12 -20.72 -3.58
N VAL A 212 -2.20 -19.50 -4.15
CA VAL A 212 -2.85 -18.34 -3.52
C VAL A 212 -4.32 -18.65 -3.22
N GLU A 213 -5.09 -19.10 -4.22
CA GLU A 213 -6.52 -19.40 -4.07
C GLU A 213 -6.78 -20.55 -3.09
N GLN A 214 -6.01 -21.64 -3.17
CA GLN A 214 -6.13 -22.77 -2.26
C GLN A 214 -5.75 -22.41 -0.82
N ARG A 215 -4.78 -21.52 -0.62
CA ARG A 215 -4.42 -21.04 0.71
C ARG A 215 -5.50 -20.10 1.25
N TRP A 216 -6.04 -19.20 0.41
CA TRP A 216 -7.13 -18.31 0.77
C TRP A 216 -8.38 -19.07 1.19
N ALA A 217 -8.79 -20.07 0.40
CA ALA A 217 -9.94 -20.92 0.72
C ALA A 217 -9.76 -21.70 2.03
N ARG A 218 -8.53 -22.10 2.37
CA ARG A 218 -8.23 -22.72 3.67
C ARG A 218 -8.31 -21.72 4.80
N LEU A 219 -7.67 -20.55 4.68
CA LEU A 219 -7.70 -19.52 5.70
C LEU A 219 -9.12 -19.05 6.01
N LYS A 220 -9.97 -18.85 4.99
CA LYS A 220 -11.39 -18.54 5.17
C LYS A 220 -12.14 -19.61 5.96
N ARG A 221 -11.91 -20.88 5.66
CA ARG A 221 -12.53 -22.01 6.38
C ARG A 221 -12.09 -22.04 7.84
N ASP A 222 -10.81 -21.77 8.08
CA ASP A 222 -10.22 -21.81 9.42
C ASP A 222 -10.54 -20.54 10.23
N ASN A 223 -10.98 -19.46 9.56
CA ASN A 223 -11.22 -18.14 10.16
C ASN A 223 -12.50 -17.49 9.59
N GLY A 224 -13.63 -17.65 10.29
CA GLY A 224 -14.93 -17.09 9.86
C GLY A 224 -15.02 -15.56 9.77
N TRP A 225 -14.04 -14.82 10.30
CA TRP A 225 -13.98 -13.35 10.17
C TRP A 225 -13.47 -12.88 8.80
N MET A 226 -12.99 -13.81 7.95
CA MET A 226 -12.43 -13.49 6.64
C MET A 226 -13.46 -13.52 5.49
N ASP A 227 -14.72 -13.83 5.79
CA ASP A 227 -15.82 -13.70 4.84
C ASP A 227 -16.08 -12.22 4.49
N GLY A 228 -16.30 -11.92 3.20
CA GLY A 228 -16.50 -10.55 2.69
C GLY A 228 -15.22 -9.74 2.43
N LEU A 229 -14.05 -10.19 2.90
CA LEU A 229 -12.79 -9.45 2.72
C LEU A 229 -12.29 -9.39 1.27
N ASP A 230 -12.72 -10.25 0.37
CA ASP A 230 -12.27 -10.24 -1.03
C ASP A 230 -13.01 -9.22 -1.92
N GLY A 231 -13.80 -8.32 -1.32
CA GLY A 231 -14.48 -7.22 -2.02
C GLY A 231 -15.59 -7.66 -2.98
N LYS A 232 -15.93 -8.96 -3.02
CA LYS A 232 -16.92 -9.52 -3.95
C LYS A 232 -18.37 -9.23 -3.58
N GLU A 233 -18.65 -8.65 -2.41
CA GLU A 233 -20.01 -8.33 -1.97
C GLU A 233 -20.54 -6.95 -2.43
N GLN A 234 -19.73 -6.11 -3.08
CA GLN A 234 -20.17 -4.76 -3.50
C GLN A 234 -20.85 -4.70 -4.88
N GLN A 235 -21.24 -5.83 -5.48
CA GLN A 235 -22.08 -5.87 -6.68
C GLN A 235 -23.40 -6.55 -6.38
N ARG A 236 -24.32 -5.81 -5.75
CA ARG A 236 -25.76 -6.06 -5.81
C ARG A 236 -26.50 -4.73 -5.95
#